data_AF-A0A7K1WTJ3-F1
#
_entry.id   AF-A0A7K1WTJ3-F1
#
_cell.length_a   1.000
_cell.length_b   1.000
_cell.length_c   1.000
_cell.angle_alpha   90.00
_cell.angle_beta   90.00
_cell.angle_gamma   90.00
#
_symmetry.space_group_name_H-M   'P 1'
#
loop_
_entity.id
_entity.type
_entity.pdbx_description
1 polymer ?
#
loop_
_entity_poly.entity_id
_entity_poly.type
_entity_poly.pdbx_seq_one_letter_code
_entity_poly.pdbx_strand_id
1 'polypeptide(L)'
;MEIEILQDKKRSLYVYKNNELSFYSKVKFNWANRITKIYNHDNILLLEVEYKMTLINSHYKILFQNELVKENIVEITDTRIVFDTNERLYTKQGYFIAINGNFSYYFKEIRVSQLKQKNWVSNPKILLNINDENLEFLNLIIFHILATGAGYSSD
;
A
#
# COMPACT_ATOMS: atom_id res chain seq x y z
N MET A 1 -11.53 -0.45 13.16
CA MET A 1 -12.08 -0.83 11.84
C MET A 1 -11.18 -1.88 11.16
N GLU A 2 -11.79 -2.86 10.46
CA GLU A 2 -11.09 -3.86 9.64
C GLU A 2 -11.35 -3.59 8.15
N ILE A 3 -10.29 -3.64 7.34
CA ILE A 3 -10.33 -3.46 5.88
C ILE A 3 -9.73 -4.72 5.24
N GLU A 4 -10.42 -5.20 4.22
CA GLU A 4 -10.00 -6.36 3.45
C GLU A 4 -9.29 -5.94 2.18
N ILE A 5 -8.15 -6.56 1.88
CA ILE A 5 -7.38 -6.32 0.67
C ILE A 5 -7.16 -7.65 -0.02
N LEU A 6 -7.68 -7.78 -1.23
CA LEU A 6 -7.58 -8.97 -2.07
C LEU A 6 -6.59 -8.75 -3.19
N GLN A 7 -5.77 -9.75 -3.46
CA GLN A 7 -4.84 -9.74 -4.58
C GLN A 7 -5.34 -10.67 -5.70
N ASP A 8 -5.24 -10.20 -6.95
CA ASP A 8 -5.46 -11.05 -8.11
C ASP A 8 -4.16 -11.69 -8.63
N LYS A 9 -4.30 -12.60 -9.60
CA LYS A 9 -3.17 -13.30 -10.25
C LYS A 9 -2.17 -12.37 -10.95
N LYS A 10 -2.57 -11.13 -11.27
CA LYS A 10 -1.72 -10.11 -11.91
C LYS A 10 -1.07 -9.16 -10.90
N ARG A 11 -1.14 -9.48 -9.60
CA ARG A 11 -0.65 -8.64 -8.48
C ARG A 11 -1.41 -7.32 -8.32
N SER A 12 -2.57 -7.18 -8.94
CA SER A 12 -3.47 -6.05 -8.69
C SER A 12 -4.16 -6.26 -7.35
N LEU A 13 -4.36 -5.18 -6.60
CA LEU A 13 -4.95 -5.21 -5.26
C LEU A 13 -6.30 -4.51 -5.25
N TYR A 14 -7.25 -5.04 -4.47
CA TYR A 14 -8.62 -4.54 -4.35
C TYR A 14 -8.95 -4.36 -2.87
N VAL A 15 -9.32 -3.14 -2.48
CA VAL A 15 -9.57 -2.74 -1.10
C VAL A 15 -11.06 -2.67 -0.84
N TYR A 16 -11.54 -3.46 0.10
CA TYR A 16 -12.92 -3.55 0.52
C TYR A 16 -13.08 -3.02 1.94
N LYS A 17 -14.01 -2.09 2.11
CA LYS A 17 -14.47 -1.58 3.40
C LYS A 17 -15.93 -1.94 3.54
N ASN A 18 -16.30 -2.67 4.60
CA ASN A 18 -17.67 -3.14 4.80
C ASN A 18 -18.25 -3.90 3.58
N ASN A 19 -17.44 -4.74 2.93
CA ASN A 19 -17.76 -5.47 1.70
C ASN A 19 -17.98 -4.60 0.43
N GLU A 20 -17.75 -3.30 0.50
CA GLU A 20 -17.81 -2.40 -0.65
C GLU A 20 -16.40 -2.06 -1.15
N LEU A 21 -16.21 -2.13 -2.47
CA LEU A 21 -14.94 -1.74 -3.10
C LEU A 21 -14.72 -0.24 -2.87
N SER A 22 -13.63 0.13 -2.22
CA SER A 22 -13.25 1.52 -1.98
C SER A 22 -12.19 1.99 -2.99
N PHE A 23 -11.15 1.17 -3.18
CA PHE A 23 -10.02 1.47 -4.05
C PHE A 23 -9.50 0.18 -4.70
N TYR A 24 -8.83 0.31 -5.84
CA TYR A 24 -8.08 -0.80 -6.42
C TYR A 24 -6.84 -0.30 -7.15
N SER A 25 -5.85 -1.17 -7.33
CA SER A 25 -4.69 -0.92 -8.18
C SER A 25 -4.72 -1.78 -9.44
N LYS A 26 -4.08 -1.31 -10.50
CA LYS A 26 -3.73 -2.11 -11.68
C LYS A 26 -2.22 -2.05 -11.84
N VAL A 27 -1.59 -3.22 -11.94
CA VAL A 27 -0.14 -3.34 -12.04
C VAL A 27 0.26 -3.80 -13.44
N LYS A 28 1.22 -3.10 -14.04
CA LYS A 28 1.97 -3.55 -15.22
C LYS A 28 3.42 -3.67 -14.82
N PHE A 29 4.03 -4.83 -15.02
CA PHE A 29 5.43 -5.03 -14.65
C PHE A 29 6.20 -5.78 -15.75
N ASN A 30 7.50 -5.53 -15.79
CA ASN A 30 8.51 -6.33 -16.45
C ASN A 30 9.68 -6.55 -15.48
N TRP A 31 10.80 -7.08 -15.95
CA TRP A 31 11.93 -7.46 -15.09
C TRP A 31 12.61 -6.28 -14.37
N ALA A 32 12.50 -5.04 -14.88
CA ALA A 32 13.19 -3.85 -14.33
C ALA A 32 12.23 -2.74 -13.90
N ASN A 33 10.96 -2.80 -14.30
CA ASN A 33 10.01 -1.73 -14.11
C ASN A 33 8.65 -2.27 -13.69
N ARG A 34 7.99 -1.58 -12.77
CA ARG A 34 6.60 -1.79 -12.38
C ARG A 34 5.88 -0.45 -12.35
N ILE A 35 4.82 -0.32 -13.14
CA ILE A 35 3.89 0.80 -13.07
C ILE A 35 2.63 0.34 -12.35
N THR A 36 2.30 1.04 -11.28
CA THR A 36 1.09 0.83 -10.49
C THR A 36 0.17 2.03 -10.65
N LYS A 37 -1.05 1.80 -11.11
CA LYS A 37 -2.11 2.82 -11.19
C LYS A 37 -3.16 2.53 -10.12
N ILE A 38 -3.52 3.51 -9.32
CA ILE A 38 -4.49 3.41 -8.24
C ILE A 38 -5.76 4.17 -8.61
N TYR A 39 -6.91 3.53 -8.43
CA TYR A 39 -8.22 4.05 -8.76
C TYR A 39 -9.15 4.02 -7.55
N ASN A 40 -10.14 4.90 -7.53
CA ASN A 40 -11.30 4.77 -6.65
C ASN A 40 -12.36 3.82 -7.24
N HIS A 41 -13.46 3.64 -6.52
CA HIS A 41 -14.62 2.85 -6.96
C HIS A 41 -15.30 3.36 -8.24
N ASP A 42 -15.20 4.66 -8.54
CA ASP A 42 -15.73 5.27 -9.78
C ASP A 42 -14.81 5.12 -10.99
N ASN A 43 -13.70 4.36 -10.87
CA ASN A 43 -12.65 4.20 -11.89
C ASN A 43 -11.87 5.49 -12.20
N ILE A 44 -11.90 6.49 -11.32
CA ILE A 44 -11.07 7.70 -11.43
C ILE A 44 -9.65 7.34 -11.00
N LEU A 45 -8.68 7.65 -11.87
CA LEU A 45 -7.25 7.49 -11.56
C LEU A 45 -6.87 8.53 -10.49
N LEU A 46 -6.36 8.05 -9.36
CA LEU A 46 -5.94 8.87 -8.23
C LEU A 46 -4.42 9.04 -8.15
N LEU A 47 -3.67 7.97 -8.43
CA LEU A 47 -2.21 7.97 -8.32
C LEU A 47 -1.60 7.01 -9.35
N GLU A 48 -0.49 7.40 -9.95
CA GLU A 48 0.36 6.53 -10.76
C GLU A 48 1.79 6.57 -10.25
N VAL A 49 2.33 5.40 -9.94
CA VAL A 49 3.67 5.24 -9.39
C VAL A 49 4.47 4.27 -10.24
N GLU A 50 5.67 4.70 -10.63
CA GLU A 50 6.68 3.86 -11.25
C GLU A 50 7.66 3.37 -10.18
N TYR A 51 7.92 2.07 -10.18
CA TYR A 51 9.02 1.46 -9.45
C TYR A 51 10.03 0.96 -10.47
N LYS A 52 11.26 1.45 -10.38
CA LYS A 52 12.35 1.05 -11.28
C LYS A 52 13.47 0.40 -10.47
N MET A 53 13.79 -0.82 -10.84
CA MET A 53 14.92 -1.57 -10.31
C MET A 53 16.11 -1.42 -11.25
N THR A 54 17.24 -1.02 -10.70
CA THR A 54 18.54 -1.02 -11.37
C THR A 54 19.45 -2.06 -10.70
N LEU A 55 20.63 -2.30 -11.26
CA LEU A 55 21.58 -3.27 -10.70
C LEU A 55 22.01 -2.96 -9.25
N ILE A 56 21.97 -1.68 -8.86
CA ILE A 56 22.53 -1.20 -7.59
C ILE A 56 21.43 -0.65 -6.67
N ASN A 57 20.42 0.01 -7.24
CA ASN A 57 19.36 0.66 -6.47
C ASN A 57 17.97 0.40 -7.07
N SER A 58 16.95 0.44 -6.22
CA SER A 58 15.58 0.62 -6.65
C SER A 58 15.10 2.03 -6.28
N HIS A 59 14.16 2.57 -7.04
CA HIS A 59 13.50 3.82 -6.67
C HIS A 59 12.06 3.84 -7.15
N TYR A 60 11.26 4.62 -6.45
CA TYR A 60 9.89 4.93 -6.79
C TYR A 60 9.83 6.37 -7.34
N LYS A 61 8.94 6.58 -8.31
CA LYS A 61 8.66 7.88 -8.90
C LYS A 61 7.16 8.04 -9.07
N ILE A 62 6.59 9.11 -8.53
CA ILE A 62 5.19 9.47 -8.76
C ILE A 62 5.10 10.10 -10.16
N LEU A 63 4.30 9.48 -11.05
CA LEU A 63 4.10 9.94 -12.42
C LEU A 63 2.85 10.82 -12.56
N PHE A 64 1.85 10.58 -11.73
CA PHE A 64 0.58 11.31 -11.72
C PHE A 64 -0.05 11.25 -10.34
N GLN A 65 -0.68 12.35 -9.92
CA GLN A 65 -1.52 12.43 -8.74
C GLN A 65 -2.71 13.32 -9.03
N ASN A 66 -3.90 12.83 -8.69
CA ASN A 66 -5.15 13.55 -8.88
C ASN A 66 -5.39 14.55 -7.75
N GLU A 67 -6.00 15.71 -8.05
CA GLU A 67 -6.37 16.73 -7.05
C GLU A 67 -7.39 16.23 -6.02
N LEU A 68 -8.11 15.15 -6.30
CA LEU A 68 -9.01 14.48 -5.34
C LEU A 68 -8.25 13.80 -4.18
N VAL A 69 -6.93 13.62 -4.31
CA VAL A 69 -6.09 13.14 -3.22
C VAL A 69 -5.86 14.31 -2.25
N LYS A 70 -6.54 14.28 -1.11
CA LYS A 70 -6.58 15.37 -0.12
C LYS A 70 -5.20 15.85 0.36
N GLU A 71 -4.24 14.95 0.48
CA GLU A 71 -2.89 15.21 0.99
C GLU A 71 -1.87 14.88 -0.10
N ASN A 72 -1.02 15.83 -0.49
CA ASN A 72 -0.11 15.54 -1.59
C ASN A 72 0.94 14.52 -1.16
N ILE A 73 1.02 13.40 -1.87
CA ILE A 73 2.07 12.42 -1.65
C ILE A 73 3.35 12.95 -2.29
N VAL A 74 4.36 13.20 -1.47
CA VAL A 74 5.66 13.72 -1.91
C VAL A 74 6.63 12.57 -2.17
N GLU A 75 6.52 11.49 -1.41
CA GLU A 75 7.43 10.34 -1.54
C GLU A 75 6.73 9.03 -1.19
N ILE A 76 7.05 7.98 -1.94
CA ILE A 76 6.72 6.58 -1.62
C ILE A 76 8.02 5.78 -1.73
N THR A 77 8.28 4.87 -0.80
CA THR A 77 9.32 3.85 -0.92
C THR A 77 8.75 2.49 -0.51
N ASP A 78 9.56 1.43 -0.46
CA ASP A 78 9.11 0.15 0.08
C ASP A 78 8.69 0.21 1.55
N THR A 79 9.23 1.19 2.30
CA THR A 79 9.11 1.21 3.77
C THR A 79 8.47 2.47 4.33
N ARG A 80 8.14 3.47 3.51
CA ARG A 80 7.51 4.70 3.97
C ARG A 80 6.72 5.42 2.90
N ILE A 81 5.79 6.25 3.36
CA ILE A 81 5.08 7.25 2.56
C ILE A 81 5.18 8.61 3.27
N VAL A 82 5.39 9.67 2.50
CA VAL A 82 5.57 11.06 2.98
C VAL A 82 4.60 11.99 2.28
N PHE A 83 4.01 12.90 3.04
CA PHE A 83 3.02 13.88 2.58
C PHE A 83 3.56 15.31 2.68
N ASP A 84 2.91 16.25 2.00
CA ASP A 84 3.27 17.67 1.96
C ASP A 84 3.19 18.38 3.32
N THR A 85 2.45 17.81 4.28
CA THR A 85 2.48 18.20 5.71
C THR A 85 3.80 17.84 6.41
N ASN A 86 4.75 17.22 5.69
CA ASN A 86 5.98 16.62 6.20
C ASN A 86 5.72 15.46 7.19
N GLU A 87 4.48 14.96 7.21
CA GLU A 87 4.10 13.76 7.94
C GLU A 87 4.57 12.54 7.17
N ARG A 88 5.06 11.55 7.93
CA ARG A 88 5.56 10.31 7.38
C ARG A 88 5.03 9.13 8.15
N LEU A 89 4.57 8.15 7.40
CA LEU A 89 4.25 6.83 7.92
C LEU A 89 5.34 5.88 7.47
N TYR A 90 5.87 5.09 8.39
CA TYR A 90 6.82 4.04 8.05
C TYR A 90 6.28 2.68 8.43
N THR A 91 6.66 1.67 7.66
CA THR A 91 6.37 0.28 7.96
C THR A 91 7.52 -0.33 8.75
N LYS A 92 7.21 -1.09 9.79
CA LYS A 92 8.14 -2.05 10.39
C LYS A 92 7.58 -3.45 10.21
N GLN A 93 8.43 -4.39 9.80
CA GLN A 93 8.08 -5.80 9.87
C GLN A 93 7.93 -6.20 11.34
N GLY A 94 6.92 -7.01 11.66
CA GLY A 94 6.76 -7.54 13.01
C GLY A 94 7.92 -8.49 13.35
N TYR A 95 8.67 -8.20 14.42
CA TYR A 95 9.68 -9.12 14.95
C TYR A 95 9.00 -10.46 15.31
N PHE A 96 9.42 -11.56 14.67
CA PHE A 96 9.84 -12.84 15.27
C PHE A 96 9.70 -14.07 14.38
N ILE A 97 8.95 -14.04 13.27
CA ILE A 97 8.93 -15.15 12.30
C ILE A 97 8.68 -14.57 10.90
N ALA A 98 9.71 -14.52 10.06
CA ALA A 98 9.71 -14.01 8.68
C ALA A 98 8.88 -14.84 7.67
N ILE A 99 7.86 -15.55 8.15
CA ILE A 99 7.06 -16.51 7.38
C ILE A 99 5.66 -15.94 7.05
N ASN A 100 5.24 -14.85 7.70
CA ASN A 100 3.94 -14.22 7.44
C ASN A 100 4.16 -12.74 7.11
N GLY A 101 3.61 -12.24 5.99
CA GLY A 101 3.69 -10.85 5.52
C GLY A 101 2.99 -9.82 6.42
N ASN A 102 3.20 -9.91 7.73
CA ASN A 102 2.65 -9.05 8.75
C ASN A 102 3.58 -7.86 8.98
N PHE A 103 3.06 -6.66 8.81
CA PHE A 103 3.78 -5.42 9.05
C PHE A 103 2.86 -4.42 9.71
N SER A 104 3.44 -3.44 10.38
CA SER A 104 2.69 -2.39 11.08
C SER A 104 3.13 -1.03 10.56
N TYR A 105 2.18 -0.11 10.43
CA TYR A 105 2.49 1.29 10.16
C TYR A 105 2.62 2.05 11.46
N TYR A 106 3.55 2.99 11.45
CA TYR A 106 3.84 3.86 12.57
C TYR A 106 3.88 5.31 12.10
N PHE A 107 3.32 6.17 12.92
CA PHE A 107 3.54 7.60 12.88
C PHE A 107 4.42 7.97 14.08
N LYS A 108 5.61 8.54 13.83
CA LYS A 108 6.65 8.71 14.86
C LYS A 108 6.92 7.38 15.59
N GLU A 109 6.71 7.23 16.88
CA GLU A 109 6.94 5.94 17.59
C GLU A 109 5.64 5.18 17.85
N ILE A 110 4.51 5.73 17.43
CA ILE A 110 3.18 5.21 17.74
C ILE A 110 2.72 4.33 16.58
N ARG A 111 2.34 3.09 16.89
CA ARG A 111 1.75 2.18 15.91
C ARG A 111 0.33 2.65 15.60
N VAL A 112 0.07 2.99 14.35
CA VAL A 112 -1.24 3.49 13.90
C VAL A 112 -2.08 2.41 13.23
N SER A 113 -1.44 1.40 12.60
CA SER A 113 -2.16 0.29 11.99
C SER A 113 -1.33 -0.99 11.94
N GLN A 114 -2.01 -2.11 11.70
CA GLN A 114 -1.39 -3.41 11.53
C GLN A 114 -2.00 -4.14 10.33
N LEU A 115 -1.13 -4.69 9.48
CA LEU A 115 -1.52 -5.61 8.42
C LEU A 115 -1.25 -7.04 8.85
N LYS A 116 -2.24 -7.89 8.61
CA LYS A 116 -2.19 -9.32 8.85
C LYS A 116 -2.54 -10.06 7.57
N GLN A 117 -1.65 -10.91 7.09
CA GLN A 117 -1.95 -11.79 5.97
C GLN A 117 -2.80 -12.97 6.48
N LYS A 118 -3.96 -13.20 5.86
CA LYS A 118 -4.80 -14.39 6.06
C LYS A 118 -4.68 -15.27 4.81
N ASN A 119 -4.28 -16.52 5.01
CA ASN A 119 -4.17 -17.62 4.03
C ASN A 119 -2.92 -17.65 3.12
N TRP A 120 -2.38 -18.86 2.96
CA TRP A 120 -1.24 -19.21 2.12
C TRP A 120 -1.62 -19.73 0.71
N VAL A 121 -2.91 -19.97 0.43
CA VAL A 121 -3.33 -20.73 -0.77
C VAL A 121 -3.91 -19.83 -1.85
N SER A 122 -3.19 -19.74 -2.97
CA SER A 122 -3.53 -19.22 -4.31
C SER A 122 -4.00 -17.76 -4.48
N ASN A 123 -4.66 -17.15 -3.49
CA ASN A 123 -5.05 -15.73 -3.49
C ASN A 123 -4.79 -15.15 -2.09
N PRO A 124 -3.67 -14.43 -1.89
CA PRO A 124 -3.37 -13.86 -0.58
C PRO A 124 -4.42 -12.80 -0.24
N LYS A 125 -5.03 -12.95 0.94
CA LYS A 125 -5.92 -11.96 1.55
C LYS A 125 -5.15 -11.24 2.65
N ILE A 126 -5.20 -9.92 2.64
CA ILE A 126 -4.55 -9.09 3.64
C ILE A 126 -5.64 -8.35 4.40
N LEU A 127 -5.53 -8.30 5.72
CA LEU A 127 -6.39 -7.52 6.58
C LEU A 127 -5.62 -6.35 7.17
N LEU A 128 -6.13 -5.16 6.94
CA LEU A 128 -5.65 -3.93 7.55
C LEU A 128 -6.55 -3.59 8.75
N ASN A 129 -5.94 -3.57 9.93
CA ASN A 129 -6.57 -3.13 11.17
C ASN A 129 -6.10 -1.72 11.52
N ILE A 130 -7.04 -0.81 11.74
CA ILE A 130 -6.79 0.57 12.17
C ILE A 130 -7.81 0.97 13.23
N ASN A 131 -7.37 1.69 14.25
CA ASN A 131 -8.25 2.24 15.29
C ASN A 131 -8.92 3.53 14.80
N ASP A 132 -10.07 3.86 15.39
CA ASP A 132 -10.83 5.06 15.00
C ASP A 132 -10.04 6.36 15.24
N GLU A 133 -9.22 6.38 16.29
CA GLU A 133 -8.30 7.48 16.62
C GLU A 133 -7.23 7.76 15.54
N ASN A 134 -6.99 6.80 14.64
CA ASN A 134 -5.94 6.87 13.61
C ASN A 134 -6.52 6.94 12.18
N LEU A 135 -7.83 7.18 12.02
CA LEU A 135 -8.49 7.16 10.72
C LEU A 135 -7.98 8.21 9.73
N GLU A 136 -7.38 9.29 10.22
CA GLU A 136 -6.73 10.30 9.37
C GLU A 136 -5.64 9.67 8.47
N PHE A 137 -4.91 8.67 8.98
CA PHE A 137 -3.84 7.99 8.24
C PHE A 137 -4.35 6.93 7.25
N LEU A 138 -5.65 6.65 7.23
CA LEU A 138 -6.17 5.46 6.56
C LEU A 138 -5.88 5.46 5.05
N ASN A 139 -6.24 6.54 4.36
CA ASN A 139 -6.07 6.61 2.91
C ASN A 139 -4.58 6.56 2.53
N LEU A 140 -3.73 7.13 3.37
CA LEU A 140 -2.28 7.13 3.21
C LEU A 140 -1.71 5.72 3.27
N ILE A 141 -2.15 4.96 4.28
CA ILE A 141 -1.81 3.56 4.43
C ILE A 141 -2.30 2.76 3.22
N ILE A 142 -3.54 2.97 2.79
CA ILE A 142 -4.10 2.29 1.61
C ILE A 142 -3.29 2.60 0.36
N PHE A 143 -2.97 3.86 0.08
CA PHE A 143 -2.19 4.23 -1.10
C PHE A 143 -0.78 3.65 -1.06
N HIS A 144 -0.11 3.65 0.08
CA HIS A 144 1.18 3.00 0.22
C HIS A 144 1.10 1.49 -0.07
N ILE A 145 0.11 0.79 0.52
CA ILE A 145 -0.10 -0.65 0.26
C ILE A 145 -0.33 -0.91 -1.23
N LEU A 146 -1.23 -0.13 -1.84
CA LEU A 146 -1.60 -0.30 -3.24
C LEU A 146 -0.43 -0.01 -4.18
N ALA A 147 0.37 1.01 -3.91
CA ALA A 147 1.52 1.41 -4.74
C ALA A 147 2.67 0.39 -4.68
N THR A 148 2.99 -0.09 -3.48
CA THR A 148 4.17 -0.92 -3.21
C THR A 148 3.87 -2.42 -3.31
N GLY A 149 2.61 -2.82 -3.13
CA GLY A 149 2.24 -4.22 -2.89
C GLY A 149 2.61 -4.71 -1.48
N ALA A 150 2.71 -3.80 -0.49
CA ALA A 150 3.12 -4.12 0.87
C ALA A 150 2.29 -5.29 1.44
N GLY A 151 2.99 -6.30 2.00
CA GLY A 151 2.42 -7.57 2.46
C GLY A 151 2.77 -8.78 1.60
N TYR A 152 3.49 -8.55 0.51
CA TYR A 152 4.07 -9.61 -0.29
C TYR A 152 5.56 -9.77 0.06
N SER A 153 5.93 -10.93 0.59
CA SER A 153 7.30 -11.45 0.45
C SER A 153 7.42 -12.00 -0.97
N SER A 154 8.15 -11.32 -1.84
CA SER A 154 8.80 -12.04 -2.93
C SER A 154 10.12 -12.57 -2.39
N ASP A 155 10.28 -13.89 -2.47
CA ASP A 155 11.53 -14.67 -2.41
C ASP A 155 12.84 -13.89 -2.17
#